data_AF-A0A4Z2D228-F1
#
_entry.id   AF-A0A4Z2D228-F1
#
_cell.length_a   1.000
_cell.length_b   1.000
_cell.length_c   1.000
_cell.angle_alpha   90.00
_cell.angle_beta   90.00
_cell.angle_gamma   90.00
#
_symmetry.space_group_name_H-M   'P 1'
#
loop_
_entity.id
_entity.type
_entity.pdbx_description
1 polymer ?
#
loop_
_entity_poly.entity_id
_entity_poly.type
_entity_poly.pdbx_seq_one_letter_code
_entity_poly.pdbx_strand_id
1 'polypeptide(L)'
;MVLLSSMITRQINRIVFRQSIRLISLGDRISLVRKITAKDVENFAKLTGDVNPIHLDCEYAKQTRYGKCIVHGIFIQGLVSCLLGVHFPGIGCVAYGVNCKFPEPLFQNKSIRNRRI
;
A
#
# COMPACT_ATOMS: atom_id res chain seq x y z
N MET A 1 -23.29 23.34 -26.78
CA MET A 1 -22.16 22.79 -27.56
C MET A 1 -20.87 23.23 -26.87
N VAL A 2 -20.44 22.47 -25.85
CA VAL A 2 -19.36 22.86 -24.94
C VAL A 2 -18.03 22.37 -25.52
N LEU A 3 -17.23 23.29 -26.05
CA LEU A 3 -15.85 23.05 -26.49
C LEU A 3 -14.91 23.27 -25.30
N LEU A 4 -14.55 22.21 -24.57
CA LEU A 4 -13.50 22.24 -23.53
C LEU A 4 -12.94 20.84 -23.19
N SER A 5 -12.64 20.00 -24.20
CA SER A 5 -12.18 18.60 -23.95
C SER A 5 -11.02 18.13 -24.84
N SER A 6 -10.05 18.99 -25.16
CA SER A 6 -8.88 18.55 -25.95
C SER A 6 -7.50 18.82 -25.31
N MET A 7 -7.38 19.77 -24.38
CA MET A 7 -6.10 20.02 -23.70
C MET A 7 -5.87 19.14 -22.46
N ILE A 8 -6.91 18.84 -21.67
CA ILE A 8 -6.80 17.97 -20.49
C ILE A 8 -6.51 16.52 -20.92
N THR A 9 -7.17 16.03 -21.97
CA THR A 9 -6.97 14.69 -22.55
C THR A 9 -5.57 14.50 -23.15
N ARG A 10 -4.94 15.58 -23.65
CA ARG A 10 -3.57 15.53 -24.18
C ARG A 10 -2.49 15.52 -23.10
N GLN A 11 -2.74 16.15 -21.95
CA GLN A 11 -1.74 16.27 -20.88
C GLN A 11 -1.69 15.01 -19.99
N ILE A 12 -2.81 14.29 -19.85
CA ILE A 12 -2.87 13.00 -19.16
C ILE A 12 -2.17 11.90 -19.97
N ASN A 13 -2.34 11.87 -21.30
CA ASN A 13 -1.71 10.85 -22.15
C ASN A 13 -0.17 10.99 -22.27
N ARG A 14 0.41 12.16 -21.96
CA ARG A 14 1.85 12.39 -22.11
C ARG A 14 2.68 11.94 -20.90
N ILE A 15 2.05 11.71 -19.75
CA ILE A 15 2.71 11.22 -18.52
C ILE A 15 2.71 9.68 -18.45
N VAL A 16 1.81 9.00 -19.17
CA VAL A 16 1.51 7.58 -18.93
C VAL A 16 2.26 6.59 -19.86
N PHE A 17 2.88 7.02 -20.97
CA PHE A 17 3.36 6.09 -22.02
C PHE A 17 4.87 5.97 -22.22
N ARG A 18 5.71 6.32 -21.23
CA ARG A 18 7.18 6.21 -21.38
C ARG A 18 7.93 5.55 -20.23
N GLN A 19 7.27 4.70 -19.47
CA GLN A 19 7.98 3.75 -18.60
C GLN A 19 7.59 2.35 -19.01
N SER A 20 8.34 1.82 -19.99
CA SER A 20 8.36 0.40 -20.30
C SER A 20 8.63 -0.40 -19.03
N ILE A 21 7.92 -1.52 -18.83
CA ILE A 21 8.22 -2.51 -17.78
C ILE A 21 9.74 -2.70 -17.72
N ARG A 22 10.32 -2.46 -16.55
CA ARG A 22 11.75 -2.65 -16.38
C ARG A 22 12.07 -4.14 -16.53
N LEU A 23 13.10 -4.46 -17.31
CA LEU A 23 13.65 -5.82 -17.37
C LEU A 23 14.17 -6.19 -15.98
N ILE A 24 13.66 -7.28 -15.43
CA ILE A 24 14.02 -7.81 -14.11
C ILE A 24 15.21 -8.75 -14.28
N SER A 25 16.22 -8.60 -13.43
CA SER A 25 17.36 -9.50 -13.37
C SER A 25 17.36 -10.29 -12.06
N LEU A 26 17.96 -11.49 -12.08
CA LEU A 26 18.15 -12.28 -10.86
C LEU A 26 18.99 -11.47 -9.85
N GLY A 27 18.50 -11.41 -8.62
CA GLY A 27 19.14 -10.67 -7.53
C GLY A 27 18.71 -9.20 -7.41
N ASP A 28 17.82 -8.71 -8.28
CA ASP A 28 17.23 -7.38 -8.11
C ASP A 28 16.50 -7.27 -6.77
N ARG A 29 16.71 -6.15 -6.09
CA ARG A 29 16.08 -5.84 -4.80
C ARG A 29 15.41 -4.49 -4.87
N ILE A 30 14.23 -4.42 -4.28
CA ILE A 30 13.55 -3.16 -4.02
C ILE A 30 13.05 -3.10 -2.58
N SER A 31 13.06 -1.91 -2.00
CA SER A 31 12.51 -1.66 -0.68
C SER A 31 11.65 -0.40 -0.69
N LEU A 32 10.51 -0.48 -0.03
CA LEU A 32 9.69 0.67 0.31
C LEU A 32 9.79 0.92 1.81
N VAL A 33 9.93 2.19 2.18
CA VAL A 33 9.84 2.64 3.57
C VAL A 33 8.68 3.61 3.67
N ARG A 34 7.70 3.29 4.51
CA ARG A 34 6.56 4.16 4.78
C ARG A 34 6.23 4.11 6.26
N LYS A 35 5.95 5.28 6.84
CA LYS A 35 5.34 5.41 8.16
C LYS A 35 3.83 5.30 7.97
N ILE A 36 3.21 4.34 8.66
CA ILE A 36 1.75 4.20 8.65
C ILE A 36 1.21 4.98 9.84
N THR A 37 0.37 5.98 9.56
CA THR A 37 -0.25 6.82 10.59
C THR A 37 -1.59 6.24 11.03
N ALA A 38 -2.13 6.72 12.16
CA ALA A 38 -3.49 6.41 12.56
C ALA A 38 -4.51 6.77 11.47
N LYS A 39 -4.27 7.89 10.75
CA LYS A 39 -5.16 8.34 9.69
C LYS A 39 -5.19 7.39 8.50
N ASP A 40 -4.04 6.81 8.15
CA ASP A 40 -3.97 5.79 7.11
C ASP A 40 -4.85 4.58 7.49
N VAL A 41 -4.77 4.13 8.75
CA VAL A 41 -5.56 3.00 9.26
C VAL A 41 -7.06 3.31 9.24
N GLU A 42 -7.47 4.50 9.67
CA GLU A 42 -8.86 4.95 9.57
C GLU A 42 -9.36 4.95 8.12
N ASN A 43 -8.56 5.48 7.19
CA ASN A 43 -8.93 5.54 5.79
C ASN A 43 -9.05 4.13 5.18
N PHE A 44 -8.16 3.21 5.59
CA PHE A 44 -8.21 1.83 5.15
C PHE A 44 -9.45 1.10 5.70
N ALA A 45 -9.78 1.29 6.97
CA ALA A 45 -11.00 0.77 7.57
C ALA A 45 -12.26 1.27 6.85
N LYS A 46 -12.31 2.57 6.51
CA LYS A 46 -13.41 3.15 5.73
C LYS A 46 -13.51 2.57 4.32
N LEU A 47 -12.37 2.39 3.65
CA LEU A 47 -12.32 1.85 2.29
C LEU A 47 -12.78 0.38 2.23
N THR A 48 -12.33 -0.42 3.21
CA THR A 48 -12.55 -1.87 3.22
C THR A 48 -13.81 -2.31 3.96
N GLY A 49 -14.35 -1.46 4.83
CA GLY A 49 -15.39 -1.83 5.79
C GLY A 49 -14.86 -2.60 7.01
N ASP A 50 -13.55 -2.89 7.09
CA ASP A 50 -12.95 -3.53 8.26
C ASP A 50 -12.75 -2.52 9.39
N VAL A 51 -13.85 -2.29 10.10
CA VAL A 51 -13.96 -1.41 11.26
C VAL A 51 -13.72 -2.16 12.58
N ASN A 52 -12.98 -3.27 12.57
CA ASN A 52 -12.67 -4.00 13.79
C ASN A 52 -11.98 -3.07 14.81
N PRO A 53 -12.50 -2.96 16.06
CA PRO A 53 -12.02 -2.00 17.04
C PRO A 53 -10.54 -2.21 17.41
N ILE A 54 -9.96 -3.40 17.16
CA ILE A 54 -8.52 -3.63 17.34
C ILE A 54 -7.63 -2.67 16.53
N HIS A 55 -8.16 -2.11 15.43
CA HIS A 55 -7.46 -1.18 14.57
C HIS A 55 -7.70 0.29 14.92
N LEU A 56 -8.81 0.61 15.60
CA LEU A 56 -9.34 1.97 15.69
C LEU A 56 -9.55 2.48 17.12
N ASP A 57 -9.82 1.59 18.07
CA ASP A 57 -10.17 1.94 19.45
C ASP A 57 -9.04 1.59 20.41
N CYS A 58 -8.41 2.62 20.96
CA CYS A 58 -7.33 2.49 21.93
C CYS A 58 -7.76 1.81 23.23
N GLU A 59 -8.98 2.04 23.70
CA GLU A 59 -9.48 1.44 24.94
C GLU A 59 -9.79 -0.04 24.76
N TYR A 60 -10.38 -0.41 23.61
CA TYR A 60 -10.54 -1.81 23.24
C TYR A 60 -9.17 -2.49 23.10
N ALA A 61 -8.24 -1.88 22.38
CA ALA A 61 -6.94 -2.50 22.09
C ALA A 61 -6.09 -2.74 23.35
N LYS A 62 -6.19 -1.86 24.37
CA LYS A 62 -5.55 -2.04 25.69
C LYS A 62 -5.97 -3.33 26.39
N GLN A 63 -7.20 -3.79 26.17
CA GLN A 63 -7.75 -5.01 26.78
C GLN A 63 -7.32 -6.29 26.05
N THR A 64 -6.68 -6.15 24.89
CA THR A 64 -6.19 -7.29 24.10
C THR A 64 -4.73 -7.58 24.40
N ARG A 65 -4.25 -8.76 23.98
CA ARG A 65 -2.82 -9.14 24.08
C ARG A 65 -1.85 -8.17 23.41
N TYR A 66 -2.32 -7.29 22.53
CA TYR A 66 -1.47 -6.32 21.82
C TYR A 66 -1.28 -5.02 22.61
N GLY A 67 -2.19 -4.69 23.53
CA GLY A 67 -2.15 -3.50 24.39
C GLY A 67 -2.27 -2.14 23.66
N LYS A 68 -2.28 -2.12 22.33
CA LYS A 68 -2.31 -0.92 21.47
C LYS A 68 -2.94 -1.27 20.12
N CYS A 69 -3.49 -0.26 19.43
CA CYS A 69 -4.04 -0.46 18.10
C CYS A 69 -2.97 -0.94 17.12
N ILE A 70 -3.33 -1.92 16.30
CA ILE A 70 -2.47 -2.49 15.27
C ILE A 70 -2.98 -2.13 13.88
N VAL A 71 -2.09 -2.07 12.90
CA VAL A 71 -2.45 -1.88 11.50
C VAL A 71 -3.03 -3.19 10.95
N HIS A 72 -4.03 -3.11 10.08
CA HIS A 72 -4.54 -4.27 9.35
C HIS A 72 -3.40 -4.98 8.61
N GLY A 73 -3.23 -6.29 8.79
CA GLY A 73 -2.16 -7.02 8.10
C GLY A 73 -2.25 -6.86 6.58
N ILE A 74 -3.48 -6.94 6.04
CA ILE A 74 -3.74 -6.80 4.61
C ILE A 74 -3.42 -5.41 4.04
N PHE A 75 -3.38 -4.36 4.87
CA PHE A 75 -2.90 -3.02 4.47
C PHE A 75 -1.50 -3.13 3.86
N ILE A 76 -0.63 -3.93 4.46
CA ILE A 76 0.77 -4.09 4.05
C ILE A 76 0.83 -4.71 2.64
N GLN A 77 -0.08 -5.61 2.29
CA GLN A 77 -0.15 -6.16 0.93
C GLN A 77 -0.53 -5.09 -0.11
N GLY A 78 -1.37 -4.13 0.26
CA GLY A 78 -1.64 -2.96 -0.58
C GLY A 78 -0.38 -2.15 -0.91
N LEU A 79 0.57 -2.05 0.03
CA LEU A 79 1.87 -1.42 -0.22
C LEU A 79 2.76 -2.24 -1.14
N VAL A 80 2.71 -3.57 -1.04
CA VAL A 80 3.43 -4.47 -1.97
C VAL A 80 2.85 -4.33 -3.39
N SER A 81 1.51 -4.26 -3.52
CA SER A 81 0.86 -4.01 -4.81
C SER A 81 1.32 -2.69 -5.44
N CYS A 82 1.38 -1.61 -4.65
CA CYS A 82 1.93 -0.33 -5.11
C CYS A 82 3.40 -0.46 -5.55
N LEU A 83 4.21 -1.16 -4.76
CA LEU A 83 5.62 -1.39 -5.09
C LEU A 83 5.78 -2.10 -6.44
N LEU A 84 4.99 -3.15 -6.68
CA LEU A 84 5.06 -3.95 -7.90
C LEU A 84 4.48 -3.22 -9.12
N GLY A 85 3.29 -2.67 -8.99
CA GLY A 85 2.55 -2.05 -10.10
C GLY A 85 3.00 -0.64 -10.47
N VAL A 86 3.69 0.08 -9.56
CA VAL A 86 4.13 1.47 -9.79
C VAL A 86 5.64 1.60 -9.87
N HIS A 87 6.39 0.91 -8.99
CA HIS A 87 7.82 1.18 -8.83
C HIS A 87 8.73 0.13 -9.46
N PHE A 88 8.44 -1.16 -9.28
CA PHE A 88 9.27 -2.25 -9.80
C PHE A 88 8.50 -3.57 -9.81
N PRO A 89 8.19 -4.15 -10.97
CA PRO A 89 8.70 -3.80 -12.32
C PRO A 89 8.16 -2.49 -12.89
N GLY A 90 7.08 -1.97 -12.31
CA GLY A 90 6.46 -0.71 -12.69
C GLY A 90 5.19 -0.88 -13.52
N ILE A 91 4.76 0.20 -14.16
CA ILE A 91 3.49 0.29 -14.90
C ILE A 91 3.35 -0.87 -15.89
N GLY A 92 2.19 -1.53 -15.86
CA GLY A 92 1.91 -2.72 -16.68
C GLY A 92 2.17 -4.05 -15.95
N CYS A 93 2.80 -4.03 -14.78
CA CYS A 93 2.87 -5.20 -13.90
C CYS A 93 1.59 -5.37 -13.08
N VAL A 94 1.05 -6.58 -13.06
CA VAL A 94 -0.06 -6.98 -12.19
C VAL A 94 0.38 -8.18 -11.36
N ALA A 95 0.20 -8.09 -10.04
CA ALA A 95 0.48 -9.21 -9.15
C ALA A 95 -0.60 -10.30 -9.35
N TYR A 96 -0.19 -11.45 -9.89
CA TYR A 96 -1.08 -12.59 -10.10
C TYR A 96 -1.42 -13.31 -8.79
N GLY A 97 -0.47 -13.40 -7.87
CA GLY A 97 -0.65 -14.06 -6.58
C GLY A 97 0.39 -13.60 -5.57
N VAL A 98 -0.03 -13.49 -4.31
CA VAL A 98 0.83 -13.12 -3.19
C VAL A 98 0.54 -14.07 -2.04
N ASN A 99 1.58 -14.76 -1.56
CA ASN A 99 1.52 -15.50 -0.31
C ASN A 99 2.22 -14.68 0.77
N CYS A 100 1.53 -14.42 1.88
CA CYS A 100 2.01 -13.55 2.94
C CYS A 100 1.64 -14.11 4.30
N LYS A 101 2.55 -13.95 5.26
CA LYS A 101 2.33 -14.23 6.69
C LYS A 101 2.60 -12.95 7.49
N PHE A 102 1.83 -12.75 8.56
CA PHE A 102 1.97 -11.63 9.48
C PHE A 102 2.42 -12.16 10.85
N PRO A 103 3.73 -12.45 11.03
CA PRO A 103 4.21 -13.09 12.25
C PRO A 103 4.14 -12.18 13.48
N GLU A 104 4.25 -10.87 13.27
CA GLU A 104 4.23 -9.86 14.34
C GLU A 104 3.24 -8.74 14.02
N PRO A 105 2.58 -8.17 15.06
CA PRO A 105 1.70 -7.03 14.88
C PRO A 105 2.50 -5.80 14.47
N LEU A 106 1.94 -5.01 13.57
CA LEU A 106 2.45 -3.70 13.26
C LEU A 106 1.68 -2.64 14.03
N PHE A 107 2.39 -1.81 14.79
CA PHE A 107 1.80 -0.69 15.51
C PHE A 107 1.77 0.58 14.64
N GLN A 108 0.73 1.39 14.86
CA GLN A 108 0.60 2.70 14.22
C GLN A 108 1.78 3.61 14.57
N ASN A 109 2.04 4.58 13.69
CA ASN A 109 3.13 5.55 13.76
C ASN A 109 4.54 4.95 13.79
N LYS A 110 4.69 3.65 13.48
CA LYS A 110 6.00 3.05 13.22
C LYS A 110 6.30 3.00 11.72
N SER A 111 7.57 3.22 11.38
CA SER A 111 8.06 3.05 10.02
C SER A 111 8.24 1.57 9.74
N ILE A 112 7.65 1.07 8.65
CA ILE A 112 7.95 -0.27 8.15
C ILE A 112 9.08 -0.15 7.14
N ARG A 113 10.06 -1.05 7.23
CA ARG A 113 11.02 -1.30 6.17
C ARG A 113 10.81 -2.72 5.68
N ASN A 114 10.43 -2.89 4.42
CA ASN A 114 10.42 -4.22 3.82
C ASN A 114 11.89 -4.64 3.61
N ARG A 115 12.47 -5.38 4.57
CA ARG A 115 13.83 -5.92 4.45
C ARG A 115 13.73 -7.36 3.99
N ARG A 116 14.25 -7.60 2.78
CA ARG A 116 14.49 -8.90 2.14
C ARG A 116 13.25 -9.52 1.49
N ILE A 117 13.10 -9.20 0.20
CA ILE A 117 12.76 -10.18 -0.83
C ILE A 117 14.08 -10.47 -1.57
#